data_AF-A0AAD0T4V7-F1
#
_entry.id   AF-A0AAD0T4V7-F1
#
_cell.length_a   1.000
_cell.length_b   1.000
_cell.length_c   1.000
_cell.angle_alpha   90.00
_cell.angle_beta   90.00
_cell.angle_gamma   90.00
#
_symmetry.space_group_name_H-M   'P 1'
#
loop_
_entity.id
_entity.type
_entity.pdbx_description
1 polymer ?
#
loop_
_entity_poly.entity_id
_entity_poly.type
_entity_poly.pdbx_seq_one_letter_code
_entity_poly.pdbx_strand_id
1 'polypeptide(L)'
;MIKDIIKYLFLSFIVICLLLFGLFLFNPLTGGLGAYAIITKLRSAPSIFLIEDKSKTLRGVDSDNNGIRDDVYRYASANIYNFKLNKTLLEKYLRSFERTLELEKVSKYEARDIVYEYFLVESCVEQYIQYKDSYFSSKLMSLYFNTPERKRYKEKVFYRLDELFSIDRPRIYDYIEYGRHCRDVTDIDLFSIQFHLYREKYGNDSSRASRLDFTNYSMLINKGIKAFDVPIIKAFYSELDRRYSEGEFNDFKGW
;
A
#
# COMPACT_ATOMS: atom_id res chain seq x y z
N MET A 1 44.57 30.85 47.24
CA MET A 1 44.98 31.42 45.93
C MET A 1 45.14 30.36 44.84
N ILE A 2 46.15 29.48 44.84
CA ILE A 2 46.31 28.46 43.79
C ILE A 2 45.14 27.45 43.74
N LYS A 3 44.65 27.00 44.90
CA LYS A 3 43.49 26.09 44.99
C LYS A 3 42.19 26.71 44.44
N ASP A 4 42.02 28.01 44.60
CA ASP A 4 40.83 28.72 44.12
C ASP A 4 40.86 28.85 42.60
N ILE A 5 42.03 29.16 42.02
CA ILE A 5 42.25 29.24 40.57
C ILE A 5 41.94 27.90 39.89
N ILE A 6 42.41 26.78 40.45
CA ILE A 6 42.13 25.43 39.91
C ILE A 6 40.62 25.12 39.95
N LYS A 7 39.93 25.50 41.04
CA LYS A 7 38.49 25.31 41.17
C LYS A 7 37.71 26.09 40.11
N TYR A 8 38.11 27.33 39.82
CA TYR A 8 37.49 28.14 38.77
C TYR A 8 37.75 27.60 37.36
N LEU A 9 38.96 27.09 37.09
CA LEU A 9 39.29 26.45 35.81
C LEU A 9 38.53 25.14 35.59
N PHE A 10 38.33 24.35 36.64
CA PHE A 10 37.54 23.12 36.56
C PHE A 10 36.05 23.43 36.34
N LEU A 11 35.53 24.44 37.04
CA LEU A 11 34.14 24.87 36.86
C LEU A 11 33.89 25.45 35.47
N SER A 12 34.82 26.25 34.94
CA SER A 12 34.70 26.80 33.59
C SER A 12 34.79 25.70 32.52
N PHE A 13 35.65 24.69 32.71
CA PHE A 13 35.72 23.52 31.84
C PHE A 13 34.39 22.75 31.78
N ILE A 14 33.78 22.48 32.94
CA ILE A 14 32.46 21.81 33.00
C ILE A 14 31.39 22.62 32.29
N VAL A 15 31.35 23.94 32.50
CA VAL A 15 30.37 24.83 31.85
C VAL A 15 30.57 24.85 30.34
N ILE A 16 31.81 24.87 29.85
CA ILE A 16 32.12 24.78 28.41
C ILE A 16 31.66 23.44 27.83
N CYS A 17 31.92 22.32 28.51
CA CYS A 17 31.44 21.01 28.06
C CYS A 17 29.91 20.93 28.00
N LEU A 18 29.21 21.49 28.99
CA LEU A 18 27.74 21.53 29.00
C LEU A 18 27.18 22.44 27.90
N LEU A 19 27.83 23.58 27.63
CA LEU A 19 27.44 24.47 26.53
C LEU A 19 27.67 23.82 25.15
N LEU A 20 28.78 23.10 24.97
CA LEU A 20 29.06 22.33 23.76
C LEU A 20 28.07 21.19 23.56
N PHE A 21 27.68 20.49 24.64
CA PHE A 21 26.64 19.47 24.60
C PHE A 21 25.26 20.05 24.27
N GLY A 22 24.92 21.21 24.85
CA GLY A 22 23.72 21.96 24.50
C GLY A 22 23.72 22.37 23.03
N LEU A 23 24.83 22.92 22.52
CA LEU A 23 24.98 23.27 21.10
C LEU A 23 24.85 22.05 20.18
N PHE A 24 25.30 20.87 20.60
CA PHE A 24 25.13 19.63 19.83
C PHE A 24 23.66 19.15 19.76
N LEU A 25 22.91 19.30 20.86
CA LEU A 25 21.49 18.97 20.94
C LEU A 25 20.60 19.97 20.22
N PHE A 26 20.95 21.26 20.25
CA PHE A 26 20.18 22.35 19.62
C PHE A 26 20.64 22.71 18.21
N ASN A 27 21.71 22.09 17.69
CA ASN A 27 22.08 22.24 16.30
C ASN A 27 21.09 21.41 15.45
N PRO A 28 20.26 22.06 14.62
CA PRO A 28 19.19 21.40 13.87
C PRO A 28 19.70 20.32 12.92
N LEU A 29 20.98 20.36 12.53
CA LEU A 29 21.60 19.31 11.71
C LEU A 29 21.91 18.05 12.54
N THR A 30 22.59 18.16 13.68
CA THR A 30 22.99 16.99 14.49
C THR A 30 21.86 16.46 15.36
N GLY A 31 21.04 17.34 15.95
CA GLY A 31 19.82 16.97 16.65
C GLY A 31 18.77 16.37 15.70
N GLY A 32 18.65 16.91 14.48
CA GLY A 32 17.81 16.36 13.41
C GLY A 32 18.28 14.99 12.94
N LEU A 33 19.58 14.78 12.74
CA LEU A 33 20.17 13.47 12.38
C LEU A 33 20.01 12.44 13.50
N GLY A 34 20.19 12.84 14.76
CA GLY A 34 19.99 11.97 15.93
C GLY A 34 18.53 11.56 16.11
N ALA A 35 17.60 12.50 16.02
CA ALA A 35 16.17 12.22 16.04
C ALA A 35 15.76 11.36 14.84
N TYR A 36 16.28 11.64 13.64
CA TYR A 36 16.06 10.83 12.45
C TYR A 36 16.54 9.39 12.65
N ALA A 37 17.75 9.18 13.16
CA ALA A 37 18.32 7.87 13.45
C ALA A 37 17.51 7.10 14.51
N ILE A 38 17.05 7.76 15.56
CA ILE A 38 16.19 7.16 16.59
C ILE A 38 14.81 6.82 16.03
N ILE A 39 14.22 7.70 15.21
CA ILE A 39 12.95 7.45 14.52
C ILE A 39 13.08 6.29 13.53
N THR A 40 14.18 6.19 12.77
CA THR A 40 14.42 5.03 11.90
C THR A 40 14.59 3.73 12.68
N LYS A 41 15.21 3.80 13.87
CA LYS A 41 15.41 2.64 14.75
C LYS A 41 14.13 2.21 15.46
N LEU A 42 13.26 3.15 15.85
CA LEU A 42 11.93 2.87 16.43
C LEU A 42 10.92 2.42 15.36
N ARG A 43 11.10 2.84 14.11
CA ARG A 43 10.33 2.39 12.93
C ARG A 43 10.98 1.20 12.23
N SER A 44 11.94 0.51 12.85
CA SER A 44 12.64 -0.59 12.19
C SER A 44 11.69 -1.78 12.02
N ALA A 45 10.98 -1.79 10.89
CA ALA A 45 10.61 -3.00 10.19
C ALA A 45 11.77 -4.02 10.24
N PRO A 46 11.48 -5.33 10.28
CA PRO A 46 12.52 -6.35 10.18
C PRO A 46 13.43 -6.04 9.00
N SER A 47 14.73 -6.14 9.26
CA SER A 47 15.78 -5.91 8.26
C SER A 47 15.50 -6.76 7.01
N ILE A 48 15.65 -6.17 5.82
CA ILE A 48 15.56 -6.89 4.52
C ILE A 48 16.60 -8.01 4.46
N PHE A 49 17.69 -7.89 5.23
CA PHE A 49 18.66 -8.97 5.40
C PHE A 49 18.02 -10.05 6.25
N LEU A 50 17.56 -11.11 5.60
CA LEU A 50 17.61 -12.49 6.07
C LEU A 50 17.28 -13.39 4.86
N ILE A 51 18.33 -14.04 4.35
CA ILE A 51 18.39 -15.01 3.24
C ILE A 51 18.78 -14.37 1.90
N GLU A 52 20.05 -14.51 1.55
CA GLU A 52 20.54 -14.33 0.19
C GLU A 52 19.92 -15.44 -0.68
N ASP A 53 18.91 -15.09 -1.46
CA ASP A 53 18.34 -16.00 -2.45
C ASP A 53 19.36 -16.22 -3.58
N LYS A 54 19.95 -17.41 -3.60
CA LYS A 54 20.93 -17.84 -4.62
C LYS A 54 20.27 -18.45 -5.86
N SER A 55 18.94 -18.44 -5.95
CA SER A 55 18.28 -18.94 -7.14
C SER A 55 18.63 -18.06 -8.35
N LYS A 56 18.85 -18.74 -9.49
CA LYS A 56 19.04 -18.09 -10.80
C LYS A 56 17.70 -17.83 -11.50
N THR A 57 16.57 -18.13 -10.85
CA THR A 57 15.24 -17.97 -11.41
C THR A 57 14.66 -16.62 -10.99
N LEU A 58 13.76 -16.07 -11.81
CA LEU A 58 13.05 -14.84 -11.44
C LEU A 58 12.15 -15.07 -10.20
N ARG A 59 11.54 -16.26 -10.06
CA ARG A 59 10.60 -16.60 -8.98
C ARG A 59 11.21 -17.00 -7.65
N GLY A 60 12.49 -17.36 -7.60
CA GLY A 60 13.08 -17.85 -6.35
C GLY A 60 12.47 -19.16 -5.86
N VAL A 61 12.39 -19.30 -4.53
CA VAL A 61 11.86 -20.48 -3.83
C VAL A 61 10.45 -20.21 -3.31
N ASP A 62 9.51 -21.07 -3.70
CA ASP A 62 8.13 -21.15 -3.20
C ASP A 62 7.92 -22.58 -2.73
N SER A 63 8.11 -22.85 -1.43
CA SER A 63 8.01 -24.21 -0.89
C SER A 63 6.58 -24.71 -0.79
N ASP A 64 5.63 -23.79 -0.66
CA ASP A 64 4.22 -24.08 -0.42
C ASP A 64 3.41 -24.16 -1.73
N ASN A 65 4.05 -23.87 -2.87
CA ASN A 65 3.46 -23.82 -4.20
C ASN A 65 2.21 -22.94 -4.24
N ASN A 66 2.22 -21.85 -3.47
CA ASN A 66 1.09 -20.92 -3.35
C ASN A 66 1.20 -19.76 -4.36
N GLY A 67 2.29 -19.72 -5.11
CA GLY A 67 2.60 -18.73 -6.12
C GLY A 67 3.37 -17.51 -5.61
N ILE A 68 3.75 -17.48 -4.31
CA ILE A 68 4.48 -16.40 -3.65
C ILE A 68 5.82 -16.92 -3.14
N ARG A 69 6.90 -16.18 -3.40
CA ARG A 69 8.22 -16.53 -2.89
C ARG A 69 8.28 -16.47 -1.35
N ASP A 70 8.92 -17.45 -0.71
CA ASP A 70 8.87 -17.63 0.75
C ASP A 70 9.45 -16.45 1.54
N ASP A 71 10.57 -15.89 1.07
CA ASP A 71 11.26 -14.74 1.69
C ASP A 71 10.40 -13.47 1.58
N VAL A 72 9.77 -13.25 0.43
CA VAL A 72 8.82 -12.16 0.16
C VAL A 72 7.62 -12.29 1.08
N TYR A 73 6.98 -13.46 1.12
CA TYR A 73 5.80 -13.66 1.95
C TYR A 73 6.12 -13.43 3.43
N ARG A 74 7.26 -13.95 3.91
CA ARG A 74 7.72 -13.77 5.29
C ARG A 74 7.99 -12.31 5.62
N TYR A 75 8.71 -11.60 4.74
CA TYR A 75 8.99 -10.18 4.90
C TYR A 75 7.70 -9.36 4.90
N ALA A 76 6.81 -9.61 3.94
CA ALA A 76 5.55 -8.90 3.78
C ALA A 76 4.61 -9.11 4.96
N SER A 77 4.41 -10.36 5.38
CA SER A 77 3.56 -10.74 6.51
C SER A 77 4.03 -10.12 7.83
N ALA A 78 5.34 -9.98 8.03
CA ALA A 78 5.88 -9.32 9.22
C ALA A 78 5.59 -7.79 9.25
N ASN A 79 5.43 -7.19 8.07
CA ASN A 79 5.33 -5.74 7.87
C ASN A 79 3.90 -5.21 7.66
N ILE A 80 2.88 -6.06 7.66
CA ILE A 80 1.48 -5.63 7.63
C ILE A 80 0.84 -5.67 9.02
N TYR A 81 -0.21 -4.88 9.23
CA TYR A 81 -1.07 -5.02 10.41
C TYR A 81 -1.79 -6.37 10.39
N ASN A 82 -1.82 -7.05 11.54
CA ASN A 82 -2.25 -8.45 11.67
C ASN A 82 -3.79 -8.57 11.80
N PHE A 83 -4.51 -8.25 10.73
CA PHE A 83 -5.94 -8.55 10.60
C PHE A 83 -6.21 -9.35 9.32
N LYS A 84 -7.28 -10.16 9.34
CA LYS A 84 -7.59 -11.15 8.29
C LYS A 84 -7.66 -10.53 6.89
N LEU A 85 -8.40 -9.42 6.74
CA LEU A 85 -8.55 -8.72 5.46
C LEU A 85 -7.20 -8.30 4.87
N ASN A 86 -6.32 -7.68 5.68
CA ASN A 86 -4.99 -7.25 5.23
C ASN A 86 -4.14 -8.40 4.70
N LYS A 87 -4.19 -9.57 5.35
CA LYS A 87 -3.47 -10.76 4.88
C LYS A 87 -3.99 -11.23 3.52
N THR A 88 -5.31 -11.30 3.37
CA THR A 88 -5.94 -11.70 2.11
C THR A 88 -5.63 -10.73 0.97
N LEU A 89 -5.70 -9.41 1.24
CA LEU A 89 -5.34 -8.37 0.28
C LEU A 89 -3.85 -8.49 -0.12
N LEU A 90 -2.97 -8.65 0.86
CA LEU A 90 -1.54 -8.83 0.62
C LEU A 90 -1.25 -10.07 -0.24
N GLU A 91 -1.86 -11.21 0.06
CA GLU A 91 -1.65 -12.43 -0.70
C GLU A 91 -2.06 -12.30 -2.16
N LYS A 92 -3.18 -11.63 -2.45
CA LYS A 92 -3.59 -11.37 -3.84
C LYS A 92 -2.62 -10.44 -4.54
N TYR A 93 -2.19 -9.36 -3.89
CA TYR A 93 -1.22 -8.43 -4.44
C TYR A 93 0.09 -9.14 -4.78
N LEU A 94 0.66 -9.89 -3.82
CA LEU A 94 1.92 -10.61 -4.03
C LEU A 94 1.80 -11.67 -5.13
N ARG A 95 0.73 -12.47 -5.17
CA ARG A 95 0.52 -13.46 -6.24
C ARG A 95 0.42 -12.80 -7.61
N SER A 96 -0.28 -11.67 -7.70
CA SER A 96 -0.41 -10.93 -8.95
C SER A 96 0.95 -10.38 -9.42
N PHE A 97 1.73 -9.83 -8.49
CA PHE A 97 3.11 -9.40 -8.76
C PHE A 97 3.99 -10.55 -9.25
N GLU A 98 3.97 -11.70 -8.58
CA GLU A 98 4.79 -12.88 -8.91
C GLU A 98 4.52 -13.40 -10.32
N ARG A 99 3.26 -13.34 -10.79
CA ARG A 99 2.92 -13.70 -12.17
C ARG A 99 3.60 -12.81 -13.20
N THR A 100 3.86 -11.54 -12.87
CA THR A 100 4.61 -10.64 -13.77
C THR A 100 6.06 -11.10 -13.97
N LEU A 101 6.61 -11.96 -13.10
CA LEU A 101 7.97 -12.50 -13.27
C LEU A 101 8.03 -13.67 -14.26
N GLU A 102 6.89 -14.11 -14.82
CA GLU A 102 6.81 -15.24 -15.76
C GLU A 102 6.55 -14.83 -17.22
N LEU A 103 6.54 -13.53 -17.51
CA LEU A 103 6.09 -13.00 -18.81
C LEU A 103 6.90 -13.49 -20.02
N GLU A 104 8.16 -13.91 -19.84
CA GLU A 104 8.99 -14.45 -20.94
C GLU A 104 8.52 -15.82 -21.45
N LYS A 105 7.68 -16.53 -20.68
CA LYS A 105 7.26 -17.91 -20.98
C LYS A 105 5.89 -18.00 -21.63
N VAL A 106 5.19 -16.89 -21.76
CA VAL A 106 3.79 -16.84 -22.19
C VAL A 106 3.65 -16.09 -23.51
N SER A 107 2.48 -16.23 -24.15
CA SER A 107 2.20 -15.48 -25.38
C SER A 107 2.07 -13.98 -25.11
N LYS A 108 2.23 -13.13 -26.14
CA LYS A 108 2.05 -11.68 -26.00
C LYS A 108 0.67 -11.28 -25.47
N TYR A 109 -0.38 -11.99 -25.89
CA TYR A 109 -1.75 -11.74 -25.44
C TYR A 109 -1.93 -12.11 -23.97
N GLU A 110 -1.46 -13.29 -23.58
CA GLU A 110 -1.49 -13.75 -22.19
C GLU A 110 -0.65 -12.85 -21.27
N ALA A 111 0.53 -12.43 -21.74
CA ALA A 111 1.36 -11.46 -21.02
C ALA A 111 0.63 -10.14 -20.80
N ARG A 112 -0.06 -9.62 -21.82
CA ARG A 112 -0.87 -8.40 -21.70
C ARG A 112 -1.96 -8.56 -20.64
N ASP A 113 -2.65 -9.70 -20.60
CA ASP A 113 -3.73 -9.94 -19.64
C ASP A 113 -3.18 -10.08 -18.20
N ILE A 114 -2.04 -10.75 -18.02
CA ILE A 114 -1.33 -10.82 -16.72
C ILE A 114 -0.94 -9.42 -16.24
N VAL A 115 -0.36 -8.59 -17.11
CA VAL A 115 0.05 -7.24 -16.73
C VAL A 115 -1.18 -6.36 -16.44
N TYR A 116 -2.26 -6.51 -17.20
CA TYR A 116 -3.51 -5.79 -16.94
C TYR A 116 -4.09 -6.17 -15.57
N GLU A 117 -4.16 -7.46 -15.26
CA GLU A 117 -4.59 -7.96 -13.96
C GLU A 117 -3.69 -7.42 -12.83
N TYR A 118 -2.36 -7.39 -13.04
CA TYR A 118 -1.43 -6.80 -12.08
C TYR A 118 -1.74 -5.34 -11.79
N PHE A 119 -1.88 -4.50 -12.82
CA PHE A 119 -2.21 -3.09 -12.60
C PHE A 119 -3.59 -2.91 -11.98
N LEU A 120 -4.54 -3.78 -12.31
CA LEU A 120 -5.86 -3.75 -11.68
C LEU A 120 -5.78 -4.09 -10.18
N VAL A 121 -5.04 -5.13 -9.81
CA VAL A 121 -4.83 -5.51 -8.39
C VAL A 121 -4.03 -4.44 -7.66
N GLU A 122 -3.01 -3.86 -8.28
CA GLU A 122 -2.25 -2.72 -7.73
C GLU A 122 -3.21 -1.56 -7.40
N SER A 123 -4.04 -1.13 -8.36
CA SER A 123 -5.01 -0.07 -8.14
C SER A 123 -6.15 -0.46 -7.18
N CYS A 124 -6.64 -1.69 -7.17
CA CYS A 124 -7.82 -2.07 -6.38
C CYS A 124 -7.50 -2.54 -4.97
N VAL A 125 -6.29 -3.05 -4.74
CA VAL A 125 -5.92 -3.80 -3.53
C VAL A 125 -4.73 -3.16 -2.82
N GLU A 126 -3.60 -2.96 -3.51
CA GLU A 126 -2.32 -2.57 -2.90
C GLU A 126 -2.44 -1.28 -2.08
N GLN A 127 -3.09 -0.26 -2.65
CA GLN A 127 -3.23 1.05 -2.01
C GLN A 127 -4.06 1.03 -0.70
N TYR A 128 -4.80 -0.05 -0.42
CA TYR A 128 -5.61 -0.20 0.78
C TYR A 128 -4.99 -1.14 1.82
N ILE A 129 -3.82 -1.72 1.53
CA ILE A 129 -3.09 -2.52 2.51
C ILE A 129 -2.44 -1.61 3.54
N GLN A 130 -2.73 -1.86 4.82
CA GLN A 130 -2.08 -1.11 5.89
C GLN A 130 -0.71 -1.71 6.23
N TYR A 131 0.35 -0.99 5.84
CA TYR A 131 1.73 -1.33 6.15
C TYR A 131 2.20 -0.66 7.45
N LYS A 132 3.03 -1.37 8.22
CA LYS A 132 3.75 -0.82 9.38
C LYS A 132 4.92 0.07 8.97
N ASP A 133 5.50 -0.20 7.81
CA ASP A 133 6.67 0.51 7.26
C ASP A 133 6.26 1.44 6.12
N SER A 134 6.57 2.73 6.24
CA SER A 134 6.34 3.71 5.18
C SER A 134 7.17 3.47 3.92
N TYR A 135 8.26 2.71 4.02
CA TYR A 135 9.12 2.34 2.90
C TYR A 135 8.86 0.92 2.39
N PHE A 136 7.75 0.29 2.82
CA PHE A 136 7.43 -1.10 2.53
C PHE A 136 7.62 -1.45 1.05
N SER A 137 6.96 -0.73 0.14
CA SER A 137 6.98 -1.03 -1.30
C SER A 137 8.38 -0.92 -1.90
N SER A 138 9.18 0.08 -1.49
CA SER A 138 10.57 0.24 -1.94
C SER A 138 11.47 -0.93 -1.48
N LYS A 139 11.29 -1.36 -0.23
CA LYS A 139 12.04 -2.49 0.34
C LYS A 139 11.60 -3.82 -0.25
N LEU A 140 10.30 -4.01 -0.47
CA LEU A 140 9.74 -5.19 -1.14
C LEU A 140 10.29 -5.31 -2.57
N MET A 141 10.34 -4.20 -3.32
CA MET A 141 10.96 -4.16 -4.65
C MET A 141 12.46 -4.50 -4.60
N SER A 142 13.18 -4.04 -3.58
CA SER A 142 14.59 -4.38 -3.39
C SER A 142 14.78 -5.86 -3.09
N LEU A 143 13.85 -6.47 -2.34
CA LEU A 143 13.83 -7.90 -2.07
C LEU A 143 13.54 -8.70 -3.35
N TYR A 144 12.55 -8.30 -4.14
CA TYR A 144 12.22 -8.94 -5.41
C TYR A 144 13.40 -8.96 -6.39
N PHE A 145 14.11 -7.84 -6.50
CA PHE A 145 15.18 -7.64 -7.48
C PHE A 145 16.58 -7.62 -6.85
N ASN A 146 16.88 -8.64 -6.04
CA ASN A 146 18.12 -8.73 -5.26
C ASN A 146 19.29 -9.40 -6.01
N THR A 147 19.04 -10.26 -7.00
CA THR A 147 20.09 -10.93 -7.81
C THR A 147 20.41 -10.19 -9.11
N PRO A 148 21.59 -10.38 -9.73
CA PRO A 148 21.92 -9.77 -11.02
C PRO A 148 20.90 -10.04 -12.13
N GLU A 149 20.38 -11.27 -12.22
CA GLU A 149 19.39 -11.69 -13.22
C GLU A 149 18.09 -10.91 -13.04
N ARG A 150 17.60 -10.79 -11.80
CA ARG A 150 16.36 -10.07 -11.48
C ARG A 150 16.54 -8.56 -11.64
N LYS A 151 17.69 -8.00 -11.29
CA LYS A 151 18.01 -6.59 -11.56
C LYS A 151 17.95 -6.27 -13.05
N ARG A 152 18.53 -7.14 -13.89
CA ARG A 152 18.45 -6.99 -15.34
C ARG A 152 17.02 -7.10 -15.86
N TYR A 153 16.23 -8.03 -15.32
CA TYR A 153 14.80 -8.15 -15.66
C TYR A 153 14.02 -6.88 -15.29
N LYS A 154 14.28 -6.34 -14.10
CA LYS A 154 13.66 -5.09 -13.61
C LYS A 154 13.84 -3.94 -14.60
N GLU A 155 15.07 -3.76 -15.08
CA GLU A 155 15.46 -2.69 -15.99
C GLU A 155 14.91 -2.88 -17.42
N LYS A 156 14.88 -4.12 -17.91
CA LYS A 156 14.52 -4.41 -19.31
C LYS A 156 13.04 -4.63 -19.54
N VAL A 157 12.33 -5.19 -18.55
CA VAL A 157 10.95 -5.66 -18.68
C VAL A 157 10.04 -4.96 -17.67
N PHE A 158 10.31 -5.10 -16.38
CA PHE A 158 9.37 -4.65 -15.33
C PHE A 158 9.07 -3.14 -15.37
N TYR A 159 10.08 -2.28 -15.53
CA TYR A 159 9.85 -0.84 -15.62
C TYR A 159 9.17 -0.38 -16.91
N ARG A 160 8.99 -1.29 -17.87
CA ARG A 160 8.44 -1.00 -19.21
C ARG A 160 7.20 -1.83 -19.51
N LEU A 161 6.54 -2.41 -18.51
CA LEU A 161 5.38 -3.29 -18.72
C LEU A 161 4.24 -2.57 -19.46
N ASP A 162 3.94 -1.33 -19.08
CA ASP A 162 2.92 -0.51 -19.73
C ASP A 162 3.26 -0.18 -21.19
N GLU A 163 4.52 0.17 -21.47
CA GLU A 163 5.03 0.43 -22.82
C GLU A 163 4.96 -0.83 -23.70
N LEU A 164 5.48 -1.95 -23.19
CA LEU A 164 5.61 -3.21 -23.94
C LEU A 164 4.25 -3.81 -24.31
N PHE A 165 3.23 -3.62 -23.47
CA PHE A 165 1.89 -4.20 -23.66
C PHE A 165 0.80 -3.17 -23.98
N SER A 166 1.12 -1.87 -24.02
CA SER A 166 0.20 -0.77 -24.32
C SER A 166 -1.06 -0.81 -23.44
N ILE A 167 -0.87 -0.87 -22.12
CA ILE A 167 -1.95 -1.02 -21.15
C ILE A 167 -2.34 0.34 -20.57
N ASP A 168 -3.62 0.68 -20.66
CA ASP A 168 -4.19 1.82 -19.95
C ASP A 168 -4.46 1.44 -18.48
N ARG A 169 -3.89 2.20 -17.56
CA ARG A 169 -3.99 1.89 -16.13
C ARG A 169 -5.34 2.38 -15.59
N PRO A 170 -6.07 1.54 -14.83
CA PRO A 170 -7.29 1.98 -14.17
C PRO A 170 -7.01 3.17 -13.27
N ARG A 171 -7.68 4.28 -13.55
CA ARG A 171 -7.67 5.46 -12.70
C ARG A 171 -8.89 5.39 -11.79
N ILE A 172 -8.66 5.38 -10.48
CA ILE A 172 -9.72 5.18 -9.50
C ILE A 172 -9.74 6.40 -8.57
N TYR A 173 -10.76 7.24 -8.73
CA TYR A 173 -10.88 8.48 -7.95
C TYR A 173 -12.11 8.51 -7.03
N ASP A 174 -13.11 7.66 -7.28
CA ASP A 174 -14.29 7.57 -6.42
C ASP A 174 -14.86 6.15 -6.32
N TYR A 175 -15.87 5.97 -5.45
CA TYR A 175 -16.48 4.66 -5.20
C TYR A 175 -17.19 4.04 -6.43
N ILE A 176 -17.63 4.85 -7.41
CA ILE A 176 -18.27 4.37 -8.64
C ILE A 176 -17.20 3.84 -9.58
N GLU A 177 -16.12 4.60 -9.78
CA GLU A 177 -14.98 4.16 -10.57
C GLU A 177 -14.30 2.94 -9.95
N TYR A 178 -14.14 2.93 -8.62
CA TYR A 178 -13.65 1.77 -7.88
C TYR A 178 -14.53 0.55 -8.14
N GLY A 179 -15.84 0.69 -7.96
CA GLY A 179 -16.80 -0.40 -8.24
C GLY A 179 -16.76 -0.87 -9.68
N ARG A 180 -16.53 0.03 -10.65
CA ARG A 180 -16.46 -0.33 -12.07
C ARG A 180 -15.20 -1.12 -12.39
N HIS A 181 -14.05 -0.69 -11.90
CA HIS A 181 -12.77 -1.31 -12.20
C HIS A 181 -12.55 -2.58 -11.37
N CYS A 182 -12.88 -2.54 -10.09
CA CYS A 182 -12.54 -3.61 -9.15
C CYS A 182 -13.55 -4.76 -9.11
N ARG A 183 -14.68 -4.67 -9.82
CA ARG A 183 -15.68 -5.76 -9.91
C ARG A 183 -15.11 -7.07 -10.45
N ASP A 184 -14.10 -6.99 -11.30
CA ASP A 184 -13.49 -8.14 -11.97
C ASP A 184 -12.39 -8.78 -11.09
N VAL A 185 -12.04 -8.15 -9.96
CA VAL A 185 -11.15 -8.73 -8.95
C VAL A 185 -11.96 -9.68 -8.08
N THR A 186 -12.05 -10.94 -8.53
CA THR A 186 -12.73 -12.00 -7.79
C THR A 186 -11.88 -12.52 -6.62
N ASP A 187 -12.52 -13.23 -5.70
CA ASP A 187 -11.91 -13.96 -4.56
C ASP A 187 -11.57 -13.11 -3.33
N ILE A 188 -11.88 -11.81 -3.35
CA ILE A 188 -11.74 -10.93 -2.19
C ILE A 188 -12.96 -10.05 -2.06
N ASP A 189 -13.41 -9.87 -0.82
CA ASP A 189 -14.41 -8.88 -0.49
C ASP A 189 -13.82 -7.47 -0.50
N LEU A 190 -14.05 -6.74 -1.59
CA LEU A 190 -13.63 -5.34 -1.77
C LEU A 190 -14.73 -4.34 -1.37
N PHE A 191 -15.89 -4.79 -0.91
CA PHE A 191 -17.01 -3.91 -0.59
C PHE A 191 -16.65 -2.90 0.51
N SER A 192 -15.92 -3.35 1.54
CA SER A 192 -15.50 -2.48 2.64
C SER A 192 -14.66 -1.29 2.15
N ILE A 193 -13.83 -1.50 1.12
CA ILE A 193 -13.03 -0.44 0.50
C ILE A 193 -13.93 0.51 -0.30
N GLN A 194 -14.81 -0.04 -1.14
CA GLN A 194 -15.75 0.76 -1.92
C GLN A 194 -16.65 1.61 -1.00
N PHE A 195 -17.10 1.03 0.12
CA PHE A 195 -17.90 1.72 1.13
C PHE A 195 -17.12 2.82 1.84
N HIS A 196 -15.83 2.61 2.13
CA HIS A 196 -14.96 3.65 2.67
C HIS A 196 -14.88 4.85 1.73
N LEU A 197 -14.60 4.63 0.43
CA LEU A 197 -14.58 5.69 -0.59
C LEU A 197 -15.93 6.40 -0.72
N TYR A 198 -17.02 5.64 -0.61
CA TYR A 198 -18.35 6.20 -0.62
C TYR A 198 -18.54 7.18 0.56
N ARG A 199 -18.13 6.81 1.77
CA ARG A 199 -18.20 7.71 2.94
C ARG A 199 -17.34 8.95 2.76
N GLU A 200 -16.11 8.80 2.25
CA GLU A 200 -15.22 9.94 2.00
C GLU A 200 -15.84 10.95 1.03
N LYS A 201 -16.51 10.48 -0.04
CA LYS A 201 -17.23 11.34 -0.99
C LYS A 201 -18.28 12.23 -0.34
N TYR A 202 -18.87 11.80 0.78
CA TYR A 202 -19.84 12.57 1.56
C TYR A 202 -19.24 13.19 2.83
N GLY A 203 -17.91 13.28 2.93
CA GLY A 203 -17.22 13.90 4.06
C GLY A 203 -17.35 13.10 5.36
N ASN A 204 -17.52 11.77 5.27
CA ASN A 204 -17.75 10.86 6.39
C ASN A 204 -19.02 11.17 7.21
N ASP A 205 -19.92 11.97 6.66
CA ASP A 205 -21.20 12.35 7.27
C ASP A 205 -22.34 11.60 6.58
N SER A 206 -22.91 10.61 7.28
CA SER A 206 -23.99 9.78 6.75
C SER A 206 -25.27 10.57 6.45
N SER A 207 -25.47 11.74 7.05
CA SER A 207 -26.65 12.58 6.75
C SER A 207 -26.58 13.21 5.35
N ARG A 208 -25.37 13.32 4.79
CA ARG A 208 -25.13 13.90 3.45
C ARG A 208 -25.26 12.84 2.34
N ALA A 209 -25.21 11.57 2.71
CA ALA A 209 -25.40 10.44 1.82
C ALA A 209 -26.91 10.25 1.58
N SER A 210 -27.41 10.71 0.43
CA SER A 210 -28.79 10.42 0.01
C SER A 210 -28.83 9.37 -1.09
N ARG A 211 -29.79 8.43 -0.98
CA ARG A 211 -30.05 7.44 -2.03
C ARG A 211 -30.46 8.14 -3.32
N LEU A 212 -29.89 7.67 -4.42
CA LEU A 212 -30.32 8.11 -5.73
C LEU A 212 -31.66 7.46 -6.08
N ASP A 213 -32.68 8.27 -6.36
CA ASP A 213 -33.86 7.85 -7.09
C ASP A 213 -33.51 7.61 -8.57
N PHE A 214 -33.40 6.34 -8.97
CA PHE A 214 -33.09 5.96 -10.35
C PHE A 214 -34.24 6.22 -11.34
N THR A 215 -35.42 6.62 -10.88
CA THR A 215 -36.54 7.01 -11.73
C THR A 215 -36.54 8.52 -12.04
N ASN A 216 -35.80 9.32 -11.27
CA ASN A 216 -35.70 10.76 -11.44
C ASN A 216 -34.46 11.15 -12.26
N TYR A 217 -34.63 11.22 -13.58
CA TYR A 217 -33.55 11.58 -14.51
C TYR A 217 -32.93 12.95 -14.23
N SER A 218 -33.74 13.95 -13.85
CA SER A 218 -33.23 15.30 -13.53
C SER A 218 -32.27 15.27 -12.34
N MET A 219 -32.57 14.49 -11.31
CA MET A 219 -31.68 14.31 -10.16
C MET A 219 -30.37 13.60 -10.56
N LEU A 220 -30.45 12.55 -11.39
CA LEU A 220 -29.25 11.83 -11.87
C LEU A 220 -28.33 12.74 -12.69
N ILE A 221 -28.90 13.54 -13.60
CA ILE A 221 -28.16 14.52 -14.41
C ILE A 221 -27.53 15.59 -13.51
N ASN A 222 -28.29 16.15 -12.56
CA ASN A 222 -27.79 17.16 -11.64
C ASN A 222 -26.64 16.65 -10.76
N LYS A 223 -26.63 15.35 -10.45
CA LYS A 223 -25.55 14.68 -9.71
C LYS A 223 -24.42 14.15 -10.61
N GLY A 224 -24.48 14.39 -11.92
CA GLY A 224 -23.46 13.97 -12.89
C GLY A 224 -23.38 12.45 -13.08
N ILE A 225 -24.43 11.71 -12.75
CA ILE A 225 -24.47 10.25 -12.83
C ILE A 225 -24.71 9.83 -14.28
N LYS A 226 -23.78 9.08 -14.86
CA LYS A 226 -23.89 8.61 -16.24
C LYS A 226 -24.75 7.34 -16.29
N ALA A 227 -25.41 7.09 -17.43
CA ALA A 227 -26.29 5.92 -17.57
C ALA A 227 -25.56 4.59 -17.30
N PHE A 228 -24.28 4.48 -17.69
CA PHE A 228 -23.47 3.29 -17.44
C PHE A 228 -23.00 3.14 -15.98
N ASP A 229 -23.14 4.16 -15.14
CA ASP A 229 -22.84 4.09 -13.71
C ASP A 229 -24.00 3.49 -12.91
N VAL A 230 -25.21 3.59 -13.44
CA VAL A 230 -26.44 3.15 -12.75
C VAL A 230 -26.37 1.68 -12.31
N PRO A 231 -25.92 0.71 -13.15
CA PRO A 231 -25.79 -0.68 -12.70
C PRO A 231 -24.80 -0.84 -11.54
N ILE A 232 -23.68 -0.10 -11.55
CA ILE A 232 -22.65 -0.15 -10.50
C ILE A 232 -23.21 0.39 -9.18
N ILE A 233 -23.90 1.52 -9.23
CA ILE A 233 -24.49 2.13 -8.02
C ILE A 233 -25.61 1.25 -7.48
N LYS A 234 -26.45 0.66 -8.34
CA LYS A 234 -27.50 -0.28 -7.93
C LYS A 234 -26.92 -1.51 -7.23
N ALA A 235 -25.86 -2.11 -7.79
CA ALA A 235 -25.17 -3.25 -7.18
C ALA A 235 -24.58 -2.86 -5.82
N PHE A 236 -23.91 -1.71 -5.74
CA PHE A 236 -23.37 -1.18 -4.48
C PHE A 236 -24.46 -0.97 -3.42
N TYR A 237 -25.57 -0.33 -3.78
CA TYR A 237 -26.70 -0.16 -2.86
C TYR A 237 -27.29 -1.50 -2.43
N SER A 238 -27.51 -2.45 -3.34
CA SER A 238 -28.02 -3.78 -2.96
C SER A 238 -27.11 -4.48 -1.95
N GLU A 239 -25.80 -4.39 -2.11
CA GLU A 239 -24.84 -4.99 -1.19
C GLU A 239 -24.75 -4.23 0.15
N LEU A 240 -24.89 -2.90 0.12
CA LEU A 240 -25.00 -2.07 1.32
C LEU A 240 -26.21 -2.47 2.15
N ASP A 241 -27.38 -2.67 1.53
CA ASP A 241 -28.63 -3.07 2.20
C ASP A 241 -28.46 -4.41 2.90
N ARG A 242 -27.88 -5.37 2.16
CA ARG A 242 -27.66 -6.73 2.63
C ARG A 242 -26.81 -6.70 3.90
N ARG A 243 -25.65 -6.04 3.86
CA ARG A 243 -24.72 -5.97 5.00
C ARG A 243 -25.22 -5.12 6.16
N TYR A 244 -25.97 -4.06 5.88
CA TYR A 244 -26.64 -3.28 6.91
C TYR A 244 -27.65 -4.15 7.68
N SER A 245 -28.44 -4.97 6.97
CA SER A 245 -29.38 -5.91 7.57
C SER A 245 -28.70 -7.00 8.41
N GLU A 246 -27.45 -7.33 8.09
CA GLU A 246 -26.60 -8.29 8.82
C GLU A 246 -25.87 -7.65 10.01
N GLY A 247 -26.01 -6.33 10.22
CA GLY A 247 -25.40 -5.61 11.34
C GLY A 247 -23.91 -5.30 11.17
N GLU A 248 -23.37 -5.37 9.94
CA GLU A 248 -21.96 -5.04 9.67
C GLU A 248 -21.66 -3.55 9.87
N PHE A 249 -22.66 -2.66 9.74
CA PHE A 249 -22.50 -1.20 9.78
C PHE A 249 -23.49 -0.51 10.74
N ASN A 250 -23.23 -0.62 12.05
CA ASN A 250 -24.10 -0.05 13.10
C ASN A 250 -24.07 1.49 13.18
N ASP A 251 -23.03 2.13 12.64
CA ASP A 251 -22.86 3.59 12.61
C ASP A 251 -23.57 4.25 11.43
N PHE A 252 -23.98 3.46 10.43
CA PHE A 252 -24.71 3.96 9.26
C PHE A 252 -26.20 4.17 9.57
N LYS A 253 -26.49 5.09 10.50
CA LYS A 253 -27.86 5.45 10.91
C LYS A 253 -28.60 6.34 9.90
N GLY A 254 -27.93 6.78 8.84
CA GLY A 254 -28.40 7.78 7.86
C GLY A 254 -28.91 7.19 6.55
N TRP A 255 -29.35 5.94 6.60
CA TRP A 255 -30.35 5.42 5.70
C TRP A 255 -31.73 5.98 6.03
#